data_AF-A0AAP0WXH8-F1
#
_entry.id   AF-A0AAP0WXH8-F1
#
_cell.length_a   1.000
_cell.length_b   1.000
_cell.length_c   1.000
_cell.angle_alpha   90.00
_cell.angle_beta   90.00
_cell.angle_gamma   90.00
#
_symmetry.space_group_name_H-M   'P 1'
#
loop_
_entity.id
_entity.type
_entity.pdbx_description
1 polymer ?
#
loop_
_entity_poly.entity_id
_entity_poly.type
_entity_poly.pdbx_seq_one_letter_code
_entity_poly.pdbx_strand_id
1 'polypeptide(L)'
;MVSNTLMKIVSPCWKPSVEGEDSNSSKGGDACGRVDGLLWYKDSGHHVNGEFSMAVIQANSLLEDQSQLESGSMSSLESGPQGTFIGIYDGHGGPEASRFVNEHLFENLKTVHGAEFTSENQGMSA
;
A
#
# COMPACT_ATOMS: atom_id res chain seq x y z
N MET A 1 31.50 -1.35 8.68
CA MET A 1 30.91 -2.67 9.04
C MET A 1 29.43 -2.44 9.23
N VAL A 2 28.60 -2.92 8.30
CA VAL A 2 27.14 -2.74 8.38
C VAL A 2 26.63 -3.63 9.52
N SER A 3 25.92 -3.05 10.49
CA SER A 3 25.44 -3.80 11.66
C SER A 3 24.57 -4.98 11.23
N ASN A 4 24.68 -6.14 11.89
CA ASN A 4 23.84 -7.32 11.63
C ASN A 4 22.34 -7.00 11.70
N THR A 5 21.95 -6.00 12.51
CA THR A 5 20.58 -5.50 12.58
C THR A 5 20.16 -4.81 11.29
N LEU A 6 21.02 -3.98 10.71
CA LEU A 6 20.73 -3.29 9.45
C LEU A 6 20.70 -4.29 8.29
N MET A 7 21.55 -5.32 8.32
CA MET A 7 21.51 -6.43 7.36
C MET A 7 20.19 -7.22 7.44
N LYS A 8 19.60 -7.39 8.64
CA LYS A 8 18.27 -8.02 8.77
C LYS A 8 17.17 -7.16 8.14
N ILE A 9 17.23 -5.84 8.30
CA ILE A 9 16.24 -4.89 7.76
C ILE A 9 16.29 -4.84 6.23
N VAL A 10 17.49 -4.87 5.63
CA VAL A 10 17.65 -4.75 4.17
C VAL A 10 17.64 -6.10 3.44
N SER A 11 17.82 -7.21 4.16
CA SER A 11 17.88 -8.54 3.52
C SER A 11 16.62 -8.97 2.76
N PRO A 12 15.38 -8.63 3.18
CA PRO A 12 14.18 -8.93 2.41
C PRO A 12 14.18 -8.21 1.05
N CYS A 13 14.69 -6.98 1.01
CA CYS A 13 14.80 -6.17 -0.22
C CYS A 13 15.81 -6.72 -1.24
N TRP A 14 16.67 -7.66 -0.85
CA TRP A 14 17.74 -8.22 -1.70
C TRP A 14 17.52 -9.68 -2.08
N LYS A 15 16.43 -10.32 -1.62
CA LYS A 15 16.12 -11.68 -2.04
C LYS A 15 15.50 -11.67 -3.44
N PRO A 16 16.12 -12.31 -4.45
CA PRO A 16 15.49 -12.52 -5.73
C PRO A 16 14.27 -13.41 -5.52
N SER A 17 13.12 -13.00 -6.06
CA SER A 17 11.90 -13.82 -6.10
C SER A 17 12.12 -15.02 -7.03
N VAL A 18 12.74 -16.09 -6.53
CA VAL A 18 12.61 -17.43 -7.13
C VAL A 18 12.85 -18.55 -6.10
N GLU A 19 11.82 -19.38 -5.99
CA GLU A 19 11.77 -20.79 -5.59
C GLU A 19 12.03 -21.21 -4.13
N GLY A 20 10.92 -21.59 -3.50
CA GLY A 20 10.81 -22.89 -2.82
C GLY A 20 10.82 -22.87 -1.29
N GLU A 21 9.80 -23.50 -0.70
CA GLU A 21 9.75 -24.04 0.67
C GLU A 21 9.44 -22.99 1.78
N ASP A 22 8.34 -23.00 2.55
CA ASP A 22 7.33 -24.01 2.83
C ASP A 22 6.05 -23.38 3.41
N SER A 23 4.92 -24.06 3.17
CA SER A 23 3.68 -24.06 3.97
C SER A 23 2.64 -22.94 3.81
N ASN A 24 1.62 -23.24 3.01
CA ASN A 24 0.21 -22.87 3.24
C ASN A 24 -0.11 -21.39 3.55
N SER A 25 -0.09 -20.54 2.53
CA SER A 25 -1.14 -19.54 2.38
C SER A 25 -1.49 -19.39 0.90
N SER A 26 -2.79 -19.30 0.66
CA SER A 26 -3.44 -19.31 -0.64
C SER A 26 -2.82 -18.35 -1.67
N LYS A 27 -2.74 -18.83 -2.91
CA LYS A 27 -2.50 -18.09 -4.16
C LYS A 27 -3.46 -16.90 -4.36
N GLY A 28 -3.24 -15.83 -3.62
CA GLY A 28 -3.63 -14.47 -3.95
C GLY A 28 -2.40 -13.63 -3.69
N GLY A 29 -1.97 -12.78 -4.64
CA GLY A 29 -0.88 -11.85 -4.36
C GLY A 29 -1.18 -11.13 -3.03
N ASP A 30 -0.18 -10.98 -2.16
CA ASP A 30 -0.29 -10.29 -0.87
C ASP A 30 -0.72 -8.83 -1.11
N ALA A 31 -2.01 -8.62 -1.33
CA ALA A 31 -2.58 -7.31 -1.59
C ALA A 31 -2.31 -6.38 -0.39
N CYS A 32 -2.32 -6.97 0.82
CA CYS A 32 -2.17 -6.31 2.12
C CYS A 32 -0.72 -6.23 2.63
N GLY A 33 0.28 -6.74 1.90
CA GLY A 33 1.68 -6.81 2.37
C GLY A 33 1.90 -7.84 3.50
N ARG A 34 3.15 -7.95 3.96
CA ARG A 34 3.63 -8.92 4.96
C ARG A 34 4.08 -8.22 6.23
N VAL A 35 3.87 -8.85 7.39
CA VAL A 35 4.29 -8.36 8.70
C VAL A 35 5.33 -9.30 9.30
N ASP A 36 6.49 -8.77 9.69
CA ASP A 36 7.54 -9.44 10.48
C ASP A 36 7.91 -8.56 11.68
N GLY A 37 7.27 -8.79 12.82
CA GLY A 37 7.47 -7.97 14.02
C GLY A 37 7.01 -6.53 13.81
N LEU A 38 7.97 -5.59 13.82
CA LEU A 38 7.76 -4.15 13.58
C LEU A 38 8.05 -3.74 12.14
N LEU A 39 8.31 -4.71 11.26
CA LEU A 39 8.48 -4.50 9.83
C LEU A 39 7.17 -4.90 9.13
N TRP A 40 6.57 -3.96 8.40
CA TRP A 40 5.61 -4.26 7.35
C TRP A 40 6.27 -4.02 6.00
N TYR A 41 6.07 -4.92 5.03
CA TYR A 41 6.65 -4.75 3.70
C TYR A 41 5.85 -5.42 2.60
N LYS A 42 6.02 -4.91 1.38
CA LYS A 42 5.46 -5.42 0.13
C LYS A 42 6.60 -5.44 -0.90
N ASP A 43 7.08 -6.64 -1.22
CA ASP A 43 8.33 -6.86 -1.96
C ASP A 43 8.31 -6.31 -3.39
N SER A 44 7.32 -6.70 -4.19
CA SER A 44 7.13 -6.19 -5.55
C SER A 44 5.66 -6.25 -5.92
N GLY A 45 5.09 -5.11 -6.33
CA GLY A 45 3.76 -5.05 -6.94
C GLY A 45 3.82 -4.39 -8.32
N HIS A 46 2.80 -4.70 -9.12
CA HIS A 46 2.68 -4.17 -10.48
C HIS A 46 1.95 -2.83 -10.50
N HIS A 47 2.57 -1.84 -11.14
CA HIS A 47 1.99 -0.58 -11.57
C HIS A 47 1.90 -0.55 -13.10
N VAL A 48 1.01 0.27 -13.66
CA VAL A 48 0.77 0.38 -15.13
C VAL A 48 2.06 0.68 -15.91
N ASN A 49 3.04 1.32 -15.27
CA ASN A 49 4.32 1.70 -15.88
C ASN A 49 5.57 1.18 -15.14
N GLY A 50 5.45 0.18 -14.26
CA GLY A 50 6.63 -0.38 -13.59
C GLY A 50 6.36 -1.26 -12.37
N GLU A 51 7.41 -1.49 -11.60
CA GLU A 51 7.37 -2.23 -10.34
C GLU A 51 7.57 -1.28 -9.16
N PHE A 52 6.94 -1.59 -8.03
CA PHE A 52 7.13 -0.86 -6.77
C PHE A 52 7.40 -1.82 -5.63
N SER A 53 8.11 -1.34 -4.61
CA SER A 53 8.26 -2.00 -3.31
C SER A 53 7.93 -1.00 -2.22
N MET A 54 7.37 -1.45 -1.10
CA MET A 54 7.06 -0.59 0.04
C MET A 54 7.44 -1.27 1.33
N ALA A 55 7.95 -0.52 2.31
CA ALA A 55 8.22 -1.04 3.64
C ALA A 55 8.06 0.07 4.68
N VAL A 56 7.57 -0.33 5.85
CA VAL A 56 7.49 0.48 7.06
C VAL A 56 8.22 -0.29 8.14
N ILE A 57 9.19 0.36 8.78
CA ILE A 57 9.88 -0.17 9.94
C ILE A 57 9.87 0.87 11.05
N GLN A 58 9.39 0.47 12.22
CA GLN A 58 9.25 1.39 13.33
C GLN A 58 10.34 1.22 14.39
N ALA A 59 10.72 2.35 15.00
CA ALA A 59 11.65 2.41 16.12
C ALA A 59 10.98 2.25 17.50
N ASN A 60 9.65 2.43 17.60
CA ASN A 60 8.88 2.26 18.83
C ASN A 60 8.56 0.78 19.11
N SER A 61 8.03 0.48 20.29
CA SER A 61 7.61 -0.89 20.67
C SER A 61 6.34 -1.38 19.98
N LEU A 62 5.63 -0.49 19.29
CA LEU A 62 4.37 -0.73 18.60
C LEU A 62 4.49 -0.15 17.19
N LEU A 63 3.91 -0.83 16.20
CA LEU A 63 3.82 -0.35 14.83
C LEU A 63 2.62 0.61 14.71
N GLU A 64 2.87 1.88 15.04
CA GLU A 64 1.94 3.00 14.89
C GLU A 64 1.91 3.53 13.45
N ASP A 65 3.02 3.48 12.72
CA ASP A 65 3.08 3.95 11.34
C ASP A 65 2.31 3.01 10.41
N GLN A 66 1.63 3.60 9.43
CA GLN A 66 0.87 2.87 8.42
C GLN A 66 1.26 3.36 7.02
N SER A 67 1.16 2.48 6.04
CA SER A 67 1.37 2.84 4.64
C SER A 67 0.41 2.12 3.73
N GLN A 68 0.03 2.76 2.63
CA GLN A 68 -0.88 2.21 1.64
C GLN A 68 -0.33 2.49 0.25
N LEU A 69 -0.56 1.56 -0.66
CA LEU A 69 -0.32 1.79 -2.07
C LEU A 69 -1.39 1.12 -2.93
N GLU A 70 -2.04 1.94 -3.74
CA GLU A 70 -3.11 1.54 -4.65
C GLU A 70 -2.75 2.03 -6.05
N SER A 71 -2.91 1.17 -7.05
CA SER A 71 -2.63 1.48 -8.45
C SER A 71 -3.80 1.00 -9.29
N GLY A 72 -4.35 1.86 -10.15
CA GLY A 72 -5.48 1.55 -11.01
C GLY A 72 -6.50 2.68 -11.04
N SER A 73 -7.80 2.33 -11.05
CA SER A 73 -8.85 3.35 -11.09
C SER A 73 -8.88 4.16 -9.79
N MET A 74 -8.78 5.48 -9.96
CA MET A 74 -8.86 6.48 -8.89
C MET A 74 -10.29 6.95 -8.64
N SER A 75 -11.28 6.36 -9.31
CA SER A 75 -12.69 6.59 -9.02
C SER A 75 -13.43 5.27 -8.88
N SER A 76 -14.65 5.31 -8.35
CA SER A 76 -15.51 4.13 -8.28
C SER A 76 -16.00 3.66 -9.66
N LEU A 77 -15.78 4.44 -10.72
CA LEU A 77 -16.13 4.08 -12.08
C LEU A 77 -14.93 3.41 -12.78
N GLU A 78 -15.18 2.31 -13.49
CA GLU A 78 -14.12 1.54 -14.15
C GLU A 78 -13.45 2.31 -15.30
N SER A 79 -14.19 3.22 -15.95
CA SER A 79 -13.66 4.17 -16.94
C SER A 79 -13.06 5.43 -16.32
N GLY A 80 -12.84 5.43 -15.00
CA GLY A 80 -12.26 6.53 -14.26
C GLY A 80 -10.78 6.78 -14.60
N PRO A 81 -10.22 7.89 -14.09
CA PRO A 81 -8.82 8.19 -14.27
C PRO A 81 -7.98 7.10 -13.61
N GLN A 82 -6.96 6.65 -14.33
CA GLN A 82 -5.99 5.70 -13.82
C GLN A 82 -4.89 6.47 -13.10
N GLY A 83 -4.43 5.97 -11.95
CA GLY A 83 -3.40 6.62 -11.18
C GLY A 83 -2.79 5.70 -10.12
N THR A 84 -1.81 6.25 -9.41
CA THR A 84 -1.22 5.62 -8.23
C THR A 84 -1.42 6.51 -7.03
N PHE A 85 -1.98 5.93 -5.99
CA PHE A 85 -2.09 6.52 -4.67
C PHE A 85 -1.03 5.92 -3.75
N ILE A 86 -0.27 6.80 -3.08
CA ILE A 86 0.75 6.42 -2.11
C ILE A 86 0.43 7.16 -0.80
N GLY A 87 0.12 6.40 0.24
CA GLY A 87 -0.15 6.92 1.58
C GLY A 87 0.99 6.56 2.54
N ILE A 88 1.53 7.56 3.23
CA ILE A 88 2.48 7.40 4.35
C ILE A 88 1.89 8.13 5.55
N TYR A 89 1.61 7.40 6.62
CA TYR A 89 0.90 7.91 7.80
C TYR A 89 1.75 7.68 9.05
N ASP A 90 2.34 8.76 9.56
CA ASP A 90 3.11 8.79 10.82
C ASP A 90 2.14 8.71 12.00
N GLY A 91 2.20 7.60 12.75
CA GLY A 91 1.30 7.33 13.87
C GLY A 91 1.91 7.76 15.20
N HIS A 92 1.10 8.35 16.09
CA HIS A 92 1.55 8.74 17.43
C HIS A 92 0.45 8.59 18.48
N GLY A 93 0.81 8.02 19.63
CA GLY A 93 -0.10 7.82 20.75
C GLY A 93 -1.01 6.60 20.57
N GLY A 94 -0.57 5.65 19.74
CA GLY A 94 -1.31 4.48 19.28
C GLY A 94 -1.49 4.42 17.75
N PRO A 95 -1.72 3.22 17.17
CA PRO A 95 -1.88 3.00 15.73
C PRO A 95 -3.27 3.39 15.20
N GLU A 96 -4.20 3.78 16.06
CA GLU A 96 -5.62 3.86 15.73
C GLU A 96 -5.90 4.95 14.70
N ALA A 97 -5.26 6.11 14.82
CA ALA A 97 -5.47 7.22 13.91
C ALA A 97 -4.85 6.96 12.53
N SER A 98 -3.59 6.54 12.46
CA SER A 98 -2.90 6.20 11.22
C SER A 98 -3.59 5.04 10.50
N ARG A 99 -4.07 4.04 11.25
CA ARG A 99 -4.85 2.91 10.71
C ARG A 99 -6.20 3.36 10.17
N PHE A 100 -6.91 4.22 10.91
CA PHE A 100 -8.17 4.78 10.41
C PHE A 100 -7.96 5.53 9.10
N VAL A 101 -6.91 6.35 8.99
CA VAL A 101 -6.60 7.04 7.72
C VAL A 101 -6.28 6.04 6.61
N ASN A 102 -5.45 5.02 6.88
CA ASN A 102 -5.10 3.98 5.92
C ASN A 102 -6.33 3.24 5.35
N GLU A 103 -7.30 2.91 6.21
CA GLU A 103 -8.50 2.17 5.83
C GLU A 103 -9.53 3.02 5.04
N HIS A 104 -9.53 4.36 5.19
CA HIS A 104 -10.63 5.20 4.70
C HIS A 104 -10.23 6.25 3.66
N LEU A 105 -8.98 6.74 3.67
CA LEU A 105 -8.61 7.91 2.86
C LEU A 105 -8.77 7.65 1.35
N PHE A 106 -8.26 6.51 0.87
CA PHE A 106 -8.32 6.20 -0.56
C PHE A 106 -9.75 5.99 -1.06
N GLU A 107 -10.60 5.29 -0.32
CA GLU A 107 -11.99 5.08 -0.71
C GLU A 107 -12.82 6.37 -0.68
N ASN A 108 -12.53 7.28 0.25
CA ASN A 108 -13.10 8.63 0.24
C ASN A 108 -12.67 9.42 -1.00
N LEU A 109 -11.39 9.35 -1.40
CA LEU A 109 -10.90 9.99 -2.63
C LEU A 109 -11.59 9.42 -3.88
N LYS A 110 -11.77 8.10 -3.97
CA LYS A 110 -12.50 7.46 -5.07
C LYS A 110 -13.95 7.90 -5.15
N THR A 111 -14.59 8.10 -4.00
CA THR A 111 -15.97 8.58 -3.90
C THR A 111 -16.09 10.03 -4.38
N VAL A 112 -15.19 10.91 -3.93
CA VAL A 112 -15.15 12.32 -4.36
C VAL A 112 -14.92 12.42 -5.86
N HIS A 113 -13.90 11.74 -6.39
CA HIS A 113 -13.64 11.74 -7.82
C HIS A 113 -14.81 11.13 -8.60
N GLY A 114 -15.39 10.02 -8.13
CA GLY A 114 -16.58 9.43 -8.74
C GLY A 114 -17.74 10.44 -8.87
N ALA A 115 -18.01 11.21 -7.82
CA ALA A 115 -19.04 12.25 -7.82
C ALA A 115 -18.72 13.39 -8.82
N GLU A 116 -17.47 13.85 -8.87
CA GLU A 116 -17.01 14.86 -9.83
C GLU A 116 -17.17 14.37 -11.29
N PHE A 117 -16.74 13.15 -11.61
CA PHE A 117 -16.89 12.56 -12.96
C PHE A 117 -18.37 12.45 -13.38
N THR A 118 -19.25 12.06 -12.45
CA THR A 118 -20.69 12.03 -12.77
C THR A 118 -21.29 13.42 -12.99
N SER A 119 -20.78 14.43 -12.30
CA SER A 119 -21.25 15.82 -12.42
C SER A 119 -20.79 16.45 -13.74
N GLU A 120 -19.55 16.19 -14.17
CA GLU A 120 -19.02 16.69 -15.44
C GLU A 120 -19.72 16.03 -16.65
N ASN A 121 -19.96 14.71 -16.61
CA ASN A 121 -20.67 14.01 -17.70
C ASN A 121 -22.15 14.39 -17.80
N GLN A 122 -22.80 14.84 -16.73
CA GLN A 122 -24.19 15.34 -16.79
C GLN A 122 -24.32 16.67 -17.54
N GLY A 123 -23.23 17.41 -17.75
CA GLY A 123 -23.21 18.62 -18.58
C GLY A 123 -23.14 18.36 -20.09
N MET A 124 -22.96 17.10 -20.52
CA MET A 124 -22.71 16.73 -21.92
C MET A 124 -23.83 15.88 -22.56
N SER A 125 -24.97 15.73 -21.89
CA SER A 125 -26.15 15.09 -22.51
C SER A 125 -26.86 16.07 -23.45
N ALA A 126 -26.72 15.85 -24.76
CA ALA A 126 -27.60 16.37 -25.82
C ALA A 126 -28.61 15.31 -26.24
#